data_AF-A0A6G7LNJ1-F1
#
_entry.id   AF-A0A6G7LNJ1-F1
#
_cell.length_a   1.000
_cell.length_b   1.000
_cell.length_c   1.000
_cell.angle_alpha   90.00
_cell.angle_beta   90.00
_cell.angle_gamma   90.00
#
_symmetry.space_group_name_H-M   'P 1'
#
loop_
_entity.id
_entity.type
_entity.pdbx_description
1 polymer ?
#
loop_
_entity_poly.entity_id
_entity_poly.type
_entity_poly.pdbx_seq_one_letter_code
_entity_poly.pdbx_strand_id
1 'polypeptide(L)'
;MNANVRTNIRLQQAKLFFIGPELIQVIQSSAEADTLLWQCELPGTEDGELALLQWLDDTRFLALGQNGLLFVCDYPVRSCERVLDLQITGTPGAWLDSHNQTLWVVGRVGIAARRGHSLLKVDLAAMEPVQHWSVSAEIEPESLILTRDGRVAFYGRNDHGGYRFRFQQLVYFDPSNETWSEQPLPGKPAPVQVSTQDYWFQNRANGLITTLAADGVSRHQAEGEPVRYEARLQLIDMNLGRQIDAGVRLLAMADICDEYDAETVQEALERIAAGEISHQDNDEWQQLLNSLTCSYFCEQEQVFWLGWKGGVVQKVSPKGERLSPLYQLGSQDAAGQWRPLSHYGDDLVMIKGVNQGQLWLAFGDLDEPSHYSVDIDSQAAVPQSLLAGEQQKCPLNCCSYQPKPLQIPSQLQAEPCPSGRVTLYCDDLTSDQGRLQLLQQLLAVLPKLEQSLGEACGAALASVTTRVPVATRAGWLGRLKQKITHSAVTEPGRLWFAFVDGLGNRHSEYDFFHYAVRLEQGPELIAAILAAYCRLAQARCLLGAEGRPVLAEAALALSQHWQALPQLADYFNVLSALPVHPFHINRTLKVIFAEHQDSQQLAAFLAAVPSPYNDPEFKLAEKGDYDDE
;
A
#
# COMPACT_ATOMS: atom_id res chain seq x y z
N MET A 1 8.34 -10.96 -22.78
CA MET A 1 8.86 -12.03 -21.89
C MET A 1 10.27 -11.61 -21.48
N ASN A 2 10.45 -11.12 -20.25
CA ASN A 2 11.78 -10.88 -19.71
C ASN A 2 12.33 -12.20 -19.17
N ALA A 3 13.21 -12.83 -19.94
CA ALA A 3 14.12 -13.86 -19.45
C ALA A 3 15.41 -13.15 -19.00
N ASN A 4 15.60 -13.02 -17.68
CA ASN A 4 16.87 -12.88 -16.94
C ASN A 4 16.82 -12.03 -15.65
N VAL A 5 15.66 -11.77 -15.04
CA VAL A 5 15.68 -11.49 -13.60
C VAL A 5 16.13 -12.77 -12.91
N ARG A 6 17.22 -12.74 -12.14
CA ARG A 6 17.60 -13.85 -11.24
C ARG A 6 16.33 -14.28 -10.52
N THR A 7 15.88 -15.52 -10.72
CA THR A 7 14.56 -16.04 -10.30
C THR A 7 14.26 -15.88 -8.82
N ASN A 8 15.26 -15.48 -8.03
CA ASN A 8 15.25 -15.43 -6.59
C ASN A 8 15.52 -14.01 -6.05
N ILE A 9 15.56 -12.95 -6.86
CA ILE A 9 15.69 -11.56 -6.34
C ILE A 9 14.42 -10.77 -6.68
N ARG A 10 13.79 -10.19 -5.66
CA ARG A 10 12.57 -9.39 -5.78
C ARG A 10 12.76 -7.98 -5.21
N LEU A 11 11.95 -7.06 -5.72
CA LEU A 11 11.79 -5.71 -5.18
C LEU A 11 10.57 -5.69 -4.26
N GLN A 12 10.66 -5.01 -3.14
CA GLN A 12 9.55 -4.81 -2.20
C GLN A 12 9.46 -3.35 -1.80
N GLN A 13 8.25 -2.79 -1.85
CA GLN A 13 7.94 -1.47 -1.33
C GLN A 13 7.60 -1.58 0.17
N ALA A 14 8.12 -0.67 0.98
CA ALA A 14 7.97 -0.63 2.43
C ALA A 14 7.65 0.79 2.94
N LYS A 15 6.66 1.45 2.30
CA LYS A 15 6.14 2.76 2.71
C LYS A 15 5.45 2.66 4.07
N LEU A 16 5.70 3.59 4.98
CA LEU A 16 4.83 3.75 6.14
C LEU A 16 3.61 4.57 5.75
N PHE A 17 2.50 4.36 6.46
CA PHE A 17 1.32 5.17 6.30
C PHE A 17 1.61 6.58 6.83
N PHE A 18 1.33 7.60 6.00
CA PHE A 18 1.47 9.04 6.30
C PHE A 18 2.87 9.57 6.70
N ILE A 19 3.92 8.74 6.77
CA ILE A 19 5.23 9.18 7.28
C ILE A 19 6.37 8.76 6.34
N GLY A 20 7.15 9.76 5.93
CA GLY A 20 8.44 9.57 5.24
C GLY A 20 8.31 9.12 3.77
N PRO A 21 9.45 9.08 3.05
CA PRO A 21 9.48 8.69 1.64
C PRO A 21 9.25 7.18 1.45
N GLU A 22 8.96 6.81 0.20
CA GLU A 22 8.98 5.42 -0.26
C GLU A 22 10.32 4.76 0.04
N LEU A 23 10.28 3.56 0.63
CA LEU A 23 11.44 2.71 0.86
C LEU A 23 11.34 1.49 -0.05
N ILE A 24 12.39 1.27 -0.85
CA ILE A 24 12.51 0.09 -1.70
C ILE A 24 13.53 -0.86 -1.09
N GLN A 25 13.18 -2.14 -1.04
CA GLN A 25 14.02 -3.23 -0.58
C GLN A 25 14.34 -4.17 -1.73
N VAL A 26 15.60 -4.60 -1.81
CA VAL A 26 16.06 -5.66 -2.72
C VAL A 26 16.28 -6.91 -1.89
N ILE A 27 15.45 -7.92 -2.11
CA ILE A 27 15.40 -9.14 -1.30
C ILE A 27 15.78 -10.34 -2.14
N GLN A 28 16.72 -11.14 -1.66
CA GLN A 28 17.00 -12.46 -2.19
C GLN A 28 16.15 -13.51 -1.48
N SER A 29 15.27 -14.18 -2.21
CA SER A 29 14.45 -15.26 -1.70
C SER A 29 15.16 -16.61 -1.80
N SER A 30 15.02 -17.42 -0.75
CA SER A 30 15.49 -18.81 -0.74
C SER A 30 14.41 -19.74 -0.19
N ALA A 31 14.69 -21.05 -0.13
CA ALA A 31 13.74 -22.00 0.45
C ALA A 31 13.55 -21.78 1.95
N GLU A 32 14.61 -21.44 2.68
CA GLU A 32 14.64 -21.40 4.14
C GLU A 32 14.44 -19.98 4.70
N ALA A 33 15.09 -18.99 4.12
CA ALA A 33 15.03 -17.60 4.59
C ALA A 33 15.20 -16.61 3.44
N ASP A 34 14.54 -15.47 3.54
CA ASP A 34 14.80 -14.33 2.66
C ASP A 34 15.99 -13.53 3.21
N THR A 35 16.73 -12.83 2.35
CA THR A 35 17.88 -12.00 2.75
C THR A 35 17.74 -10.61 2.15
N LEU A 36 17.78 -9.57 2.99
CA LEU A 36 17.85 -8.19 2.52
C LEU A 36 19.24 -7.90 1.95
N LEU A 37 19.32 -7.65 0.64
CA LEU A 37 20.57 -7.33 -0.03
C LEU A 37 20.90 -5.84 0.06
N TRP A 38 19.87 -4.99 -0.09
CA TRP A 38 19.99 -3.54 -0.09
C TRP A 38 18.63 -2.89 0.13
N GLN A 39 18.64 -1.64 0.59
CA GLN A 39 17.45 -0.79 0.67
C GLN A 39 17.80 0.65 0.35
N CYS A 40 16.85 1.39 -0.22
CA CYS A 40 17.01 2.81 -0.52
C CYS A 40 15.69 3.56 -0.40
N GLU A 41 15.76 4.80 0.06
CA GLU A 41 14.63 5.73 0.01
C GLU A 41 14.53 6.42 -1.35
N LEU A 42 13.33 6.89 -1.68
CA LEU A 42 13.04 7.72 -2.85
C LEU A 42 12.60 9.12 -2.36
N PRO A 43 13.52 10.06 -2.12
CA PRO A 43 13.18 11.37 -1.55
C PRO A 43 12.17 12.14 -2.40
N GLY A 44 11.21 12.82 -1.77
CA GLY A 44 10.16 13.55 -2.48
C GLY A 44 8.92 12.70 -2.82
N THR A 45 8.77 11.51 -2.24
CA THR A 45 7.61 10.61 -2.44
C THR A 45 6.76 10.44 -1.18
N GLU A 46 6.87 11.39 -0.24
CA GLU A 46 6.19 11.35 1.06
C GLU A 46 4.66 11.24 0.88
N ASP A 47 4.09 12.05 -0.02
CA ASP A 47 2.63 12.21 -0.16
C ASP A 47 1.99 11.34 -1.26
N GLY A 48 2.67 10.31 -1.77
CA GLY A 48 2.10 9.47 -2.84
C GLY A 48 2.71 8.09 -2.98
N GLU A 49 2.06 7.23 -3.75
CA GLU A 49 2.55 5.88 -4.00
C GLU A 49 3.42 5.80 -5.27
N LEU A 50 3.85 4.59 -5.63
CA LEU A 50 4.54 4.33 -6.88
C LEU A 50 3.56 3.98 -8.00
N ALA A 51 3.72 4.62 -9.14
CA ALA A 51 3.06 4.24 -10.38
C ALA A 51 3.78 3.09 -11.11
N LEU A 52 5.07 2.87 -10.82
CA LEU A 52 5.87 1.77 -11.36
C LEU A 52 7.04 1.43 -10.42
N LEU A 53 7.28 0.13 -10.22
CA LEU A 53 8.50 -0.41 -9.65
C LEU A 53 8.90 -1.67 -10.44
N GLN A 54 9.96 -1.61 -11.23
CA GLN A 54 10.32 -2.72 -12.11
C GLN A 54 11.82 -2.78 -12.43
N TRP A 55 12.35 -4.00 -12.56
CA TRP A 55 13.70 -4.24 -13.07
C TRP A 55 13.89 -3.66 -14.47
N LEU A 56 14.91 -2.83 -14.63
CA LEU A 56 15.38 -2.32 -15.91
C LEU A 56 16.29 -3.35 -16.59
N ASP A 57 17.16 -3.98 -15.78
CA ASP A 57 18.06 -5.06 -16.16
C ASP A 57 18.39 -5.92 -14.92
N ASP A 58 19.39 -6.80 -15.03
CA ASP A 58 19.80 -7.74 -13.98
C ASP A 58 20.29 -7.07 -12.68
N THR A 59 20.61 -5.78 -12.72
CA THR A 59 21.26 -5.03 -11.64
C THR A 59 20.54 -3.74 -11.25
N ARG A 60 19.82 -3.15 -12.20
CA ARG A 60 19.17 -1.85 -12.05
C ARG A 60 17.66 -1.97 -12.11
N PHE A 61 16.97 -1.14 -11.35
CA PHE A 61 15.52 -1.01 -11.38
C PHE A 61 15.09 0.45 -11.48
N LEU A 62 13.87 0.65 -11.98
CA LEU A 62 13.19 1.93 -12.05
C LEU A 62 12.11 2.00 -10.99
N ALA A 63 11.98 3.18 -10.39
CA ALA A 63 10.83 3.55 -9.58
C ALA A 63 10.25 4.88 -10.06
N LEU A 64 8.95 4.93 -10.31
CA LEU A 64 8.23 6.15 -10.68
C LEU A 64 7.19 6.45 -9.61
N GLY A 65 7.32 7.59 -8.93
CA GLY A 65 6.29 8.09 -8.03
C GLY A 65 5.07 8.61 -8.78
N GLN A 66 3.88 8.57 -8.16
CA GLN A 66 2.65 9.14 -8.72
C GLN A 66 2.77 10.66 -9.00
N ASN A 67 3.68 11.34 -8.29
CA ASN A 67 4.03 12.74 -8.54
C ASN A 67 4.97 12.96 -9.76
N GLY A 68 5.32 11.90 -10.49
CA GLY A 68 6.15 11.96 -11.69
C GLY A 68 7.65 11.98 -11.46
N LEU A 69 8.13 11.79 -10.23
CA LEU A 69 9.57 11.64 -9.96
C LEU A 69 10.04 10.24 -10.38
N LEU A 70 11.02 10.19 -11.28
CA LEU A 70 11.61 8.95 -11.78
C LEU A 70 13.00 8.74 -11.19
N PHE A 71 13.22 7.54 -10.67
CA PHE A 71 14.45 7.10 -10.05
C PHE A 71 15.04 5.91 -10.80
N VAL A 72 16.36 5.87 -10.85
CA VAL A 72 17.14 4.71 -11.30
C VAL A 72 18.00 4.27 -10.13
N CYS A 73 17.90 2.98 -9.81
CA CYS A 73 18.60 2.40 -8.68
C CYS A 73 19.47 1.24 -9.15
N ASP A 74 20.71 1.17 -8.68
CA ASP A 74 21.68 0.11 -8.96
C ASP A 74 22.06 -0.57 -7.64
N TYR A 75 21.61 -1.82 -7.44
CA TYR A 75 21.77 -2.49 -6.15
C TYR A 75 23.21 -2.99 -5.88
N PRO A 76 23.99 -3.47 -6.87
CA PRO A 76 25.40 -3.80 -6.63
C PRO A 76 26.24 -2.61 -6.18
N VAL A 77 26.02 -1.43 -6.78
CA VAL A 77 26.77 -0.20 -6.44
C VAL A 77 26.11 0.56 -5.29
N ARG A 78 24.89 0.19 -4.89
CA ARG A 78 24.09 0.81 -3.82
C ARG A 78 23.79 2.28 -4.08
N SER A 79 23.48 2.63 -5.33
CA SER A 79 23.13 4.00 -5.73
C SER A 79 21.66 4.13 -6.12
N CYS A 80 20.99 5.15 -5.59
CA CYS A 80 19.63 5.55 -5.98
C CYS A 80 19.67 7.01 -6.44
N GLU A 81 19.34 7.28 -7.70
CA GLU A 81 19.40 8.62 -8.27
C GLU A 81 18.04 9.03 -8.84
N ARG A 82 17.58 10.21 -8.46
CA ARG A 82 16.47 10.87 -9.15
C ARG A 82 16.96 11.38 -10.50
N VAL A 83 16.55 10.72 -11.58
CA VAL A 83 17.02 11.02 -12.93
C VAL A 83 16.11 12.02 -13.65
N LEU A 84 14.81 12.03 -13.34
CA LEU A 84 13.84 12.89 -14.01
C LEU A 84 12.70 13.32 -13.08
N ASP A 85 12.09 14.46 -13.42
CA ASP A 85 10.84 14.95 -12.86
C ASP A 85 9.90 15.25 -14.03
N LEU A 86 8.89 14.39 -14.20
CA LEU A 86 7.94 14.46 -15.32
C LEU A 86 6.84 15.52 -15.12
N GLN A 87 6.80 16.17 -13.95
CA GLN A 87 5.77 17.16 -13.59
C GLN A 87 4.34 16.62 -13.79
N ILE A 88 4.12 15.38 -13.36
CA ILE A 88 2.85 14.68 -13.47
C ILE A 88 2.06 14.84 -12.17
N THR A 89 0.74 14.98 -12.30
CA THR A 89 -0.20 15.05 -11.17
C THR A 89 -1.33 14.04 -11.34
N GLY A 90 -1.97 13.67 -10.23
CA GLY A 90 -3.06 12.70 -10.18
C GLY A 90 -2.53 11.27 -10.06
N THR A 91 -3.29 10.30 -10.57
CA THR A 91 -2.93 8.88 -10.55
C THR A 91 -2.43 8.46 -11.94
N PRO A 92 -1.11 8.53 -12.22
CA PRO A 92 -0.59 8.16 -13.53
C PRO A 92 -0.47 6.66 -13.72
N GLY A 93 -0.45 6.23 -14.99
CA GLY A 93 -0.04 4.88 -15.38
C GLY A 93 1.32 4.89 -16.05
N ALA A 94 2.11 3.84 -15.85
CA ALA A 94 3.43 3.73 -16.46
C ALA A 94 3.80 2.30 -16.85
N TRP A 95 4.44 2.12 -18.00
CA TRP A 95 4.82 0.81 -18.55
C TRP A 95 6.25 0.82 -19.08
N LEU A 96 7.07 -0.10 -18.59
CA LEU A 96 8.44 -0.29 -19.04
C LEU A 96 8.50 -1.26 -20.23
N ASP A 97 8.90 -0.74 -21.38
CA ASP A 97 9.37 -1.54 -22.52
C ASP A 97 10.89 -1.74 -22.39
N SER A 98 11.28 -2.79 -21.66
CA SER A 98 12.68 -3.12 -21.42
C SER A 98 13.45 -3.45 -22.71
N HIS A 99 12.75 -4.00 -23.72
CA HIS A 99 13.36 -4.38 -24.99
C HIS A 99 13.81 -3.15 -25.79
N ASN A 100 12.99 -2.10 -25.82
CA ASN A 100 13.29 -0.85 -26.52
C ASN A 100 13.86 0.25 -25.60
N GLN A 101 14.19 -0.08 -24.34
CA GLN A 101 14.65 0.88 -23.34
C GLN A 101 13.76 2.14 -23.29
N THR A 102 12.45 1.93 -23.34
CA THR A 102 11.44 2.98 -23.41
C THR A 102 10.51 2.87 -22.20
N LEU A 103 10.24 3.99 -21.55
CA LEU A 103 9.20 4.09 -20.52
C LEU A 103 8.02 4.89 -21.08
N TRP A 104 6.86 4.28 -21.10
CA TRP A 104 5.59 4.93 -21.42
C TRP A 104 4.95 5.41 -20.13
N VAL A 105 4.52 6.68 -20.09
CA VAL A 105 3.85 7.25 -18.92
C VAL A 105 2.63 8.04 -19.35
N VAL A 106 1.49 7.82 -18.72
CA VAL A 106 0.28 8.61 -18.93
C VAL A 106 -0.10 9.35 -17.65
N GLY A 107 -0.42 10.63 -17.77
CA GLY A 107 -0.80 11.44 -16.61
C GLY A 107 -1.13 12.88 -16.98
N ARG A 108 -1.54 13.69 -16.01
CA ARG A 108 -1.79 15.12 -16.22
C ARG A 108 -0.48 15.89 -16.06
N VAL A 109 -0.03 16.59 -17.09
CA VAL A 109 1.30 17.24 -17.13
C VAL A 109 1.21 18.76 -16.92
N GLY A 110 1.97 19.29 -15.96
CA GLY A 110 2.25 20.73 -15.78
C GLY A 110 1.31 21.54 -14.85
N ILE A 111 1.75 22.76 -14.49
CA ILE A 111 1.14 23.66 -13.46
C ILE A 111 -0.27 24.16 -13.82
N ALA A 112 -0.68 24.02 -15.08
CA ALA A 112 -2.05 24.28 -15.52
C ALA A 112 -2.69 22.96 -16.00
N ALA A 113 -3.05 22.11 -15.05
CA ALA A 113 -3.73 20.81 -15.20
C ALA A 113 -5.13 20.87 -15.88
N ARG A 114 -5.36 21.82 -16.79
CA ARG A 114 -6.64 22.12 -17.46
C ARG A 114 -6.83 21.41 -18.82
N ARG A 115 -5.96 20.45 -19.22
CA ARG A 115 -5.96 19.85 -20.57
C ARG A 115 -5.86 18.32 -20.61
N GLY A 116 -6.59 17.62 -19.73
CA GLY A 116 -6.72 16.16 -19.81
C GLY A 116 -5.39 15.40 -19.60
N HIS A 117 -5.40 14.11 -19.91
CA HIS A 117 -4.21 13.26 -19.82
C HIS A 117 -3.27 13.48 -21.02
N SER A 118 -1.99 13.24 -20.81
CA SER A 118 -0.96 13.19 -21.85
C SER A 118 -0.19 11.88 -21.75
N LEU A 119 0.06 11.25 -22.90
CA LEU A 119 0.96 10.12 -23.04
C LEU A 119 2.37 10.64 -23.34
N LEU A 120 3.34 10.20 -22.55
CA LEU A 120 4.75 10.51 -22.66
C LEU A 120 5.51 9.25 -23.06
N LYS A 121 6.48 9.42 -23.95
CA LYS A 121 7.52 8.43 -24.22
C LYS A 121 8.84 8.95 -23.69
N VAL A 122 9.44 8.21 -22.78
CA VAL A 122 10.73 8.52 -22.16
C VAL A 122 11.78 7.55 -22.71
N ASP A 123 12.85 8.10 -23.26
CA ASP A 123 14.04 7.34 -23.65
C ASP A 123 14.90 7.11 -22.42
N LEU A 124 15.10 5.85 -22.04
CA LEU A 124 15.87 5.48 -20.85
C LEU A 124 17.38 5.48 -21.09
N ALA A 125 17.85 5.49 -22.34
CA ALA A 125 19.27 5.68 -22.64
C ALA A 125 19.68 7.14 -22.48
N ALA A 126 18.84 8.06 -22.96
CA ALA A 126 19.05 9.49 -22.84
C ALA A 126 18.54 10.08 -21.50
N MET A 127 17.71 9.32 -20.77
CA MET A 127 17.00 9.76 -19.56
C MET A 127 16.24 11.07 -19.81
N GLU A 128 15.46 11.14 -20.88
CA GLU A 128 14.64 12.31 -21.19
C GLU A 128 13.28 11.96 -21.86
N PRO A 129 12.24 12.76 -21.63
CA PRO A 129 11.01 12.67 -22.43
C PRO A 129 11.30 13.06 -23.88
N VAL A 130 11.12 12.14 -24.82
CA VAL A 130 11.42 12.36 -26.24
C VAL A 130 10.18 12.71 -27.06
N GLN A 131 9.01 12.24 -26.64
CA GLN A 131 7.75 12.50 -27.34
C GLN A 131 6.58 12.65 -26.34
N HIS A 132 5.56 13.40 -26.74
CA HIS A 132 4.33 13.57 -25.97
C HIS A 132 3.11 13.68 -26.91
N TRP A 133 1.99 13.14 -26.48
CA TRP A 133 0.71 13.22 -27.19
C TRP A 133 -0.42 13.52 -26.21
N SER A 134 -1.36 14.37 -26.61
CA SER A 134 -2.59 14.57 -25.85
C SER A 134 -3.48 13.33 -25.98
N VAL A 135 -4.03 12.86 -24.86
CA VAL A 135 -5.01 11.78 -24.85
C VAL A 135 -6.38 12.41 -25.10
N SER A 136 -7.04 12.03 -26.19
CA SER A 136 -8.35 12.56 -26.58
C SER A 136 -9.53 11.81 -25.98
N ALA A 137 -9.30 10.60 -25.46
CA ALA A 137 -10.33 9.72 -24.94
C ALA A 137 -10.38 9.72 -23.41
N GLU A 138 -11.52 9.31 -22.85
CA GLU A 138 -11.63 8.95 -21.44
C GLU A 138 -10.93 7.60 -21.22
N ILE A 139 -9.95 7.59 -20.32
CA ILE A 139 -9.09 6.44 -20.02
C ILE A 139 -8.93 6.28 -18.51
N GLU A 140 -8.68 5.05 -18.09
CA GLU A 140 -8.11 4.72 -16.79
C GLU A 140 -6.57 4.69 -16.93
N PRO A 141 -5.83 5.68 -16.41
CA PRO A 141 -4.39 5.78 -16.63
C PRO A 141 -3.63 4.51 -16.22
N GLU A 142 -3.97 3.93 -15.07
CA GLU A 142 -3.30 2.77 -14.48
C GLU A 142 -3.39 1.50 -15.35
N SER A 143 -4.41 1.42 -16.22
CA SER A 143 -4.61 0.30 -17.14
C SER A 143 -3.59 0.26 -18.30
N LEU A 144 -2.72 1.26 -18.42
CA LEU A 144 -1.72 1.37 -19.49
C LEU A 144 -0.90 0.08 -19.62
N ILE A 145 -0.92 -0.50 -20.83
CA ILE A 145 -0.02 -1.58 -21.24
C ILE A 145 0.61 -1.30 -22.61
N LEU A 146 1.72 -1.98 -22.90
CA LEU A 146 2.19 -2.17 -24.27
C LEU A 146 1.69 -3.53 -24.77
N THR A 147 0.88 -3.50 -25.81
CA THR A 147 0.34 -4.71 -26.43
C THR A 147 1.41 -5.45 -27.23
N ARG A 148 1.18 -6.74 -27.50
CA ARG A 148 2.11 -7.60 -28.25
C ARG A 148 2.43 -7.12 -29.66
N ASP A 149 1.56 -6.33 -30.28
CA ASP A 149 1.78 -5.74 -31.60
C ASP A 149 2.45 -4.35 -31.56
N GLY A 150 2.84 -3.88 -30.37
CA GLY A 150 3.58 -2.63 -30.18
C GLY A 150 2.71 -1.40 -30.01
N ARG A 151 1.38 -1.52 -29.92
CA ARG A 151 0.49 -0.40 -29.59
C ARG A 151 0.43 -0.18 -28.08
N VAL A 152 0.29 1.07 -27.67
CA VAL A 152 -0.04 1.42 -26.28
C VAL A 152 -1.55 1.29 -26.11
N ALA A 153 -2.00 0.59 -25.08
CA ALA A 153 -3.43 0.35 -24.84
C ALA A 153 -3.87 0.81 -23.45
N PHE A 154 -5.12 1.26 -23.37
CA PHE A 154 -5.81 1.65 -22.15
C PHE A 154 -7.20 1.02 -22.13
N TYR A 155 -7.70 0.74 -20.95
CA TYR A 155 -9.11 0.63 -20.70
C TYR A 155 -9.70 2.04 -20.56
N GLY A 156 -10.78 2.29 -21.27
CA GLY A 156 -11.52 3.55 -21.21
C GLY A 156 -12.94 3.31 -20.74
N ARG A 157 -13.43 4.18 -19.86
CA ARG A 157 -14.82 4.15 -19.42
C ARG A 157 -15.34 5.55 -19.16
N ASN A 158 -16.65 5.69 -19.28
CA ASN A 158 -17.40 6.83 -18.81
C ASN A 158 -18.33 6.39 -17.69
N ASP A 159 -18.25 7.10 -16.58
CA ASP A 159 -18.99 6.85 -15.34
C ASP A 159 -19.96 7.99 -14.99
N HIS A 160 -20.14 8.98 -15.88
CA HIS A 160 -21.02 10.12 -15.64
C HIS A 160 -22.41 9.65 -15.23
N GLY A 161 -23.03 10.41 -14.32
CA GLY A 161 -24.32 10.08 -13.71
C GLY A 161 -25.40 9.71 -14.74
N GLY A 162 -25.92 8.49 -14.63
CA GLY A 162 -27.00 7.94 -15.44
C GLY A 162 -26.56 6.82 -16.37
N TYR A 163 -27.17 5.65 -16.23
CA TYR A 163 -26.85 4.41 -16.96
C TYR A 163 -26.69 4.57 -18.49
N ARG A 164 -27.48 5.45 -19.11
CA ARG A 164 -27.41 5.71 -20.56
C ARG A 164 -26.08 6.32 -21.04
N PHE A 165 -25.38 7.05 -20.17
CA PHE A 165 -24.12 7.72 -20.50
C PHE A 165 -22.90 6.85 -20.23
N ARG A 166 -23.07 5.79 -19.44
CA ARG A 166 -22.00 4.85 -19.14
C ARG A 166 -21.59 4.11 -20.40
N PHE A 167 -20.29 4.00 -20.65
CA PHE A 167 -19.75 3.14 -21.69
C PHE A 167 -18.39 2.63 -21.26
N GLN A 168 -17.94 1.57 -21.90
CA GLN A 168 -16.59 1.05 -21.75
C GLN A 168 -16.01 0.71 -23.13
N GLN A 169 -14.70 0.84 -23.24
CA GLN A 169 -13.97 0.67 -24.48
C GLN A 169 -12.49 0.35 -24.23
N LEU A 170 -11.81 -0.09 -25.28
CA LEU A 170 -10.36 -0.13 -25.35
C LEU A 170 -9.88 1.02 -26.21
N VAL A 171 -8.90 1.75 -25.70
CA VAL A 171 -8.27 2.86 -26.41
C VAL A 171 -6.86 2.44 -26.77
N TYR A 172 -6.52 2.53 -28.05
CA TYR A 172 -5.20 2.19 -28.56
C TYR A 172 -4.52 3.42 -29.16
N PHE A 173 -3.22 3.54 -28.91
CA PHE A 173 -2.33 4.48 -29.58
C PHE A 173 -1.26 3.69 -30.34
N ASP A 174 -1.18 3.92 -31.65
CA ASP A 174 -0.14 3.33 -32.51
C ASP A 174 1.03 4.31 -32.65
N PRO A 175 2.19 4.02 -32.04
CA PRO A 175 3.34 4.92 -32.09
C PRO A 175 4.02 4.97 -33.46
N SER A 176 3.71 4.06 -34.39
CA SER A 176 4.33 4.02 -35.73
C SER A 176 3.79 5.08 -36.68
N ASN A 177 2.52 5.47 -36.50
CA ASN A 177 1.80 6.44 -37.31
C ASN A 177 1.15 7.56 -36.48
N GLU A 178 1.31 7.51 -35.16
CA GLU A 178 0.80 8.48 -34.18
C GLU A 178 -0.73 8.62 -34.21
N THR A 179 -1.44 7.51 -34.39
CA THR A 179 -2.91 7.49 -34.45
C THR A 179 -3.55 6.88 -33.21
N TRP A 180 -4.70 7.45 -32.83
CA TRP A 180 -5.58 6.93 -31.79
C TRP A 180 -6.72 6.14 -32.43
N SER A 181 -7.11 5.03 -31.81
CA SER A 181 -8.30 4.27 -32.18
C SER A 181 -9.03 3.80 -30.93
N GLU A 182 -10.36 3.80 -30.99
CA GLU A 182 -11.24 3.40 -29.91
C GLU A 182 -12.05 2.18 -30.36
N GLN A 183 -12.12 1.18 -29.50
CA GLN A 183 -12.88 -0.04 -29.73
C GLN A 183 -13.92 -0.20 -28.61
N PRO A 184 -15.21 0.01 -28.90
CA PRO A 184 -16.27 -0.20 -27.92
C PRO A 184 -16.27 -1.65 -27.40
N LEU A 185 -16.46 -1.80 -26.10
CA LEU A 185 -16.68 -3.08 -25.45
C LEU A 185 -18.17 -3.27 -25.14
N PRO A 186 -18.68 -4.52 -25.17
CA PRO A 186 -20.08 -4.79 -24.82
C PRO A 186 -20.34 -4.53 -23.33
N GLY A 187 -21.60 -4.25 -22.97
CA GLY A 187 -22.01 -4.00 -21.59
C GLY A 187 -21.69 -2.59 -21.09
N LYS A 188 -21.69 -2.43 -19.77
CA LYS A 188 -21.50 -1.16 -19.06
C LYS A 188 -20.48 -1.35 -17.93
N PRO A 189 -19.65 -0.34 -17.66
CA PRO A 189 -18.76 -0.35 -16.49
C PRO A 189 -19.57 -0.25 -15.20
N ALA A 190 -18.94 -0.67 -14.09
CA ALA A 190 -19.46 -0.44 -12.75
C ALA A 190 -19.72 1.07 -12.51
N PRO A 191 -20.79 1.45 -11.77
CA PRO A 191 -20.96 2.82 -11.29
C PRO A 191 -19.74 3.26 -10.47
N VAL A 192 -19.26 4.49 -10.68
CA VAL A 192 -18.18 5.05 -9.86
C VAL A 192 -18.82 6.02 -8.87
N GLN A 193 -18.39 5.94 -7.60
CA GLN A 193 -19.02 6.44 -6.37
C GLN A 193 -20.04 5.40 -5.87
N VAL A 194 -19.71 4.54 -4.88
CA VAL A 194 -19.60 4.89 -3.44
C VAL A 194 -18.57 4.04 -2.65
N SER A 195 -17.82 3.12 -3.27
CA SER A 195 -16.95 2.20 -2.51
C SER A 195 -15.48 2.60 -2.43
N THR A 196 -14.86 2.34 -1.28
CA THR A 196 -13.41 2.40 -1.02
C THR A 196 -12.67 1.14 -1.48
N GLN A 197 -13.37 0.10 -1.95
CA GLN A 197 -12.79 -1.19 -2.34
C GLN A 197 -12.52 -1.29 -3.83
N ASP A 198 -11.44 -2.00 -4.20
CA ASP A 198 -11.16 -2.35 -5.59
C ASP A 198 -12.21 -3.32 -6.14
N TYR A 199 -12.90 -2.91 -7.20
CA TYR A 199 -13.89 -3.74 -7.91
C TYR A 199 -13.44 -4.10 -9.34
N TRP A 200 -12.20 -3.74 -9.70
CA TRP A 200 -11.59 -4.07 -10.98
C TRP A 200 -10.13 -4.47 -10.76
N PHE A 201 -9.72 -5.60 -11.31
CA PHE A 201 -8.43 -6.22 -11.03
C PHE A 201 -7.63 -6.38 -12.31
N GLN A 202 -6.33 -6.11 -12.27
CA GLN A 202 -5.50 -6.10 -13.47
C GLN A 202 -4.37 -7.14 -13.41
N ASN A 203 -4.16 -7.84 -14.52
CA ASN A 203 -2.89 -8.51 -14.83
C ASN A 203 -2.20 -7.75 -15.96
N ARG A 204 -1.46 -6.72 -15.56
CA ARG A 204 -0.75 -5.85 -16.49
C ARG A 204 0.18 -6.65 -17.41
N ALA A 205 0.95 -7.61 -16.87
CA ALA A 205 1.90 -8.43 -17.63
C ALA A 205 1.25 -9.21 -18.79
N ASN A 206 -0.01 -9.63 -18.65
CA ASN A 206 -0.77 -10.33 -19.69
C ASN A 206 -1.80 -9.44 -20.40
N GLY A 207 -1.93 -8.16 -20.02
CA GLY A 207 -2.93 -7.24 -20.54
C GLY A 207 -4.36 -7.70 -20.30
N LEU A 208 -4.65 -8.22 -19.11
CA LEU A 208 -5.97 -8.69 -18.72
C LEU A 208 -6.57 -7.81 -17.62
N ILE A 209 -7.88 -7.61 -17.67
CA ILE A 209 -8.66 -6.93 -16.64
C ILE A 209 -9.85 -7.83 -16.28
N THR A 210 -10.12 -8.01 -14.99
CA THR A 210 -11.30 -8.71 -14.47
C THR A 210 -12.16 -7.79 -13.61
N THR A 211 -13.47 -7.85 -13.80
CA THR A 211 -14.48 -7.17 -12.96
C THR A 211 -15.81 -7.93 -13.03
N LEU A 212 -16.79 -7.58 -12.21
CA LEU A 212 -18.15 -8.09 -12.36
C LEU A 212 -18.94 -7.24 -13.38
N ALA A 213 -19.79 -7.90 -14.15
CA ALA A 213 -20.65 -7.24 -15.13
C ALA A 213 -21.64 -6.30 -14.44
N ALA A 214 -21.68 -5.06 -14.91
CA ALA A 214 -22.55 -4.01 -14.38
C ALA A 214 -23.51 -3.47 -15.46
N ASP A 215 -23.95 -4.34 -16.37
CA ASP A 215 -24.95 -4.02 -17.39
C ASP A 215 -26.36 -4.54 -17.04
N GLY A 216 -26.50 -5.29 -15.94
CA GLY A 216 -27.77 -5.71 -15.35
C GLY A 216 -27.55 -6.79 -14.30
N VAL A 217 -28.64 -7.32 -13.74
CA VAL A 217 -28.62 -8.37 -12.73
C VAL A 217 -29.49 -9.52 -13.19
N SER A 218 -29.00 -10.76 -13.09
CA SER A 218 -29.79 -11.95 -13.41
C SER A 218 -30.28 -12.63 -12.14
N ARG A 219 -31.60 -12.77 -12.04
CA ARG A 219 -32.28 -13.39 -10.89
C ARG A 219 -32.50 -14.88 -11.11
N HIS A 220 -32.17 -15.67 -10.10
CA HIS A 220 -32.39 -17.11 -10.06
C HIS A 220 -33.17 -17.49 -8.80
N GLN A 221 -34.30 -18.16 -8.99
CA GLN A 221 -35.09 -18.70 -7.87
C GLN A 221 -35.70 -20.04 -8.28
N ALA A 222 -35.29 -21.11 -7.60
CA ALA A 222 -35.99 -22.39 -7.69
C ALA A 222 -37.17 -22.41 -6.71
N GLU A 223 -38.17 -23.25 -6.97
CA GLU A 223 -39.34 -23.37 -6.10
C GLU A 223 -38.92 -23.79 -4.67
N GLY A 224 -39.28 -22.96 -3.68
CA GLY A 224 -38.94 -23.20 -2.27
C GLY A 224 -37.53 -22.77 -1.84
N GLU A 225 -36.72 -22.20 -2.74
CA GLU A 225 -35.37 -21.73 -2.44
C GLU A 225 -35.30 -20.18 -2.34
N PRO A 226 -34.34 -19.62 -1.57
CA PRO A 226 -34.11 -18.19 -1.54
C PRO A 226 -33.69 -17.67 -2.92
N VAL A 227 -34.03 -16.40 -3.17
CA VAL A 227 -33.60 -15.68 -4.37
C VAL A 227 -32.07 -15.59 -4.36
N ARG A 228 -31.47 -15.83 -5.53
CA ARG A 228 -30.04 -15.68 -5.76
C ARG A 228 -29.79 -14.84 -7.00
N TYR A 229 -28.67 -14.12 -7.00
CA TYR A 229 -28.24 -13.24 -8.07
C TYR A 229 -26.99 -13.77 -8.73
N GLU A 230 -26.96 -13.79 -10.07
CA GLU A 230 -25.80 -14.29 -10.80
C GLU A 230 -24.67 -13.28 -10.80
N ALA A 231 -23.51 -13.68 -10.27
CA ALA A 231 -22.27 -12.95 -10.46
C ALA A 231 -21.66 -13.36 -11.80
N ARG A 232 -21.68 -12.42 -12.74
CA ARG A 232 -21.08 -12.59 -14.07
C ARG A 232 -19.73 -11.88 -14.10
N LEU A 233 -18.67 -12.63 -14.33
CA LEU A 233 -17.33 -12.10 -14.50
C LEU A 233 -17.17 -11.58 -15.92
N GLN A 234 -16.67 -10.35 -16.06
CA GLN A 234 -16.14 -9.80 -17.30
C GLN A 234 -14.62 -9.91 -17.28
N LEU A 235 -14.06 -10.61 -18.28
CA LEU A 235 -12.63 -10.63 -18.55
C LEU A 235 -12.36 -9.87 -19.85
N ILE A 236 -11.58 -8.80 -19.76
CA ILE A 236 -11.17 -7.97 -20.87
C ILE A 236 -9.71 -8.28 -21.20
N ASP A 237 -9.47 -8.70 -22.44
CA ASP A 237 -8.14 -8.99 -22.98
C ASP A 237 -7.74 -7.85 -23.92
N MET A 238 -6.91 -6.96 -23.41
CA MET A 238 -6.48 -5.74 -24.10
C MET A 238 -5.55 -6.05 -25.27
N ASN A 239 -4.82 -7.18 -25.22
CA ASN A 239 -3.95 -7.62 -26.31
C ASN A 239 -4.75 -8.08 -27.52
N LEU A 240 -5.87 -8.77 -27.29
CA LEU A 240 -6.72 -9.30 -28.36
C LEU A 240 -7.92 -8.43 -28.68
N GLY A 241 -8.17 -7.37 -27.91
CA GLY A 241 -9.32 -6.50 -28.10
C GLY A 241 -10.64 -7.24 -27.92
N ARG A 242 -10.76 -8.09 -26.89
CA ARG A 242 -11.96 -8.91 -26.68
C ARG A 242 -12.41 -8.88 -25.23
N GLN A 243 -13.70 -9.08 -25.03
CA GLN A 243 -14.32 -9.29 -23.73
C GLN A 243 -14.98 -10.67 -23.71
N ILE A 244 -14.88 -11.36 -22.57
CA ILE A 244 -15.54 -12.62 -22.30
C ILE A 244 -16.36 -12.44 -21.03
N ASP A 245 -17.64 -12.77 -21.10
CA ASP A 245 -18.55 -12.74 -19.96
C ASP A 245 -18.94 -14.16 -19.58
N ALA A 246 -18.85 -14.50 -18.30
CA ALA A 246 -19.24 -15.81 -17.80
C ALA A 246 -19.87 -15.75 -16.41
N GLY A 247 -20.97 -16.48 -16.21
CA GLY A 247 -21.52 -16.72 -14.88
C GLY A 247 -20.59 -17.61 -14.08
N VAL A 248 -20.08 -17.10 -12.96
CA VAL A 248 -19.11 -17.82 -12.10
C VAL A 248 -19.71 -18.23 -10.76
N ARG A 249 -20.74 -17.51 -10.29
CA ARG A 249 -21.33 -17.72 -8.96
C ARG A 249 -22.81 -17.33 -8.89
N LEU A 250 -23.57 -17.91 -7.95
CA LEU A 250 -24.90 -17.45 -7.56
C LEU A 250 -24.84 -16.94 -6.11
N LEU A 251 -25.16 -15.68 -5.88
CA LEU A 251 -25.04 -15.01 -4.59
C LEU A 251 -26.40 -14.94 -3.90
N ALA A 252 -26.49 -15.42 -2.67
CA ALA A 252 -27.62 -15.11 -1.79
C ALA A 252 -27.41 -13.75 -1.12
N MET A 253 -28.42 -13.19 -0.45
CA MET A 253 -28.28 -11.88 0.18
C MET A 253 -27.18 -11.82 1.24
N ALA A 254 -26.99 -12.91 2.00
CA ALA A 254 -25.91 -13.03 2.97
C ALA A 254 -24.49 -13.05 2.34
N ASP A 255 -24.37 -13.28 1.03
CA ASP A 255 -23.09 -13.18 0.31
C ASP A 255 -22.83 -11.75 -0.22
N ILE A 256 -23.84 -10.87 -0.17
CA ILE A 256 -23.84 -9.53 -0.79
C ILE A 256 -23.74 -8.45 0.28
N CYS A 257 -24.63 -8.47 1.26
CA CYS A 257 -24.80 -7.42 2.25
C CYS A 257 -25.07 -7.99 3.64
N ASP A 258 -25.01 -7.12 4.63
CA ASP A 258 -25.37 -7.45 6.00
C ASP A 258 -26.91 -7.56 6.15
N GLU A 259 -27.38 -8.25 7.19
CA GLU A 259 -28.81 -8.52 7.39
C GLU A 259 -29.65 -7.23 7.48
N TYR A 260 -29.07 -6.14 8.00
CA TYR A 260 -29.74 -4.86 8.16
C TYR A 260 -30.06 -4.18 6.82
N ASP A 261 -29.26 -4.41 5.78
CA ASP A 261 -29.43 -3.77 4.46
C ASP A 261 -30.18 -4.69 3.47
N ALA A 262 -30.40 -5.95 3.83
CA ALA A 262 -30.86 -7.00 2.92
C ALA A 262 -32.17 -6.66 2.19
N GLU A 263 -33.15 -6.03 2.86
CA GLU A 263 -34.42 -5.67 2.25
C GLU A 263 -34.23 -4.59 1.17
N THR A 264 -33.52 -3.51 1.50
CA THR A 264 -33.29 -2.39 0.57
C THR A 264 -32.44 -2.82 -0.63
N VAL A 265 -31.38 -3.60 -0.37
CA VAL A 265 -30.52 -4.14 -1.43
C VAL A 265 -31.31 -5.10 -2.31
N GLN A 266 -32.11 -6.00 -1.74
CA GLN A 266 -32.90 -6.94 -2.52
C GLN A 266 -33.91 -6.21 -3.44
N GLU A 267 -34.62 -5.21 -2.94
CA GLU A 267 -35.57 -4.43 -3.74
C GLU A 267 -34.89 -3.72 -4.92
N ALA A 268 -33.71 -3.13 -4.70
CA ALA A 268 -32.91 -2.50 -5.76
C ALA A 268 -32.47 -3.52 -6.81
N LEU A 269 -31.93 -4.67 -6.39
CA LEU A 269 -31.51 -5.74 -7.30
C LEU A 269 -32.70 -6.33 -8.10
N GLU A 270 -33.90 -6.41 -7.51
CA GLU A 270 -35.11 -6.84 -8.21
C GLU A 270 -35.54 -5.85 -9.30
N ARG A 271 -35.50 -4.54 -9.02
CA ARG A 271 -35.75 -3.50 -10.04
C ARG A 271 -34.74 -3.58 -11.18
N ILE A 272 -33.45 -3.70 -10.86
CA ILE A 272 -32.38 -3.84 -11.86
C ILE A 272 -32.58 -5.11 -12.70
N ALA A 273 -32.94 -6.23 -12.08
CA ALA A 273 -33.22 -7.48 -12.78
C ALA A 273 -34.47 -7.40 -13.70
N ALA A 274 -35.43 -6.54 -13.37
CA ALA A 274 -36.57 -6.21 -14.22
C ALA A 274 -36.22 -5.23 -15.37
N GLY A 275 -34.99 -4.70 -15.40
CA GLY A 275 -34.53 -3.72 -16.39
C GLY A 275 -34.82 -2.26 -16.02
N GLU A 276 -35.31 -2.01 -14.81
CA GLU A 276 -35.61 -0.67 -14.28
C GLU A 276 -34.37 -0.01 -13.68
N ILE A 277 -33.30 0.11 -14.48
CA ILE A 277 -31.99 0.58 -13.97
C ILE A 277 -32.02 2.09 -13.71
N SER A 278 -31.95 2.47 -12.43
CA SER A 278 -31.84 3.86 -11.98
C SER A 278 -30.47 4.17 -11.38
N HIS A 279 -30.08 5.43 -11.42
CA HIS A 279 -28.88 5.91 -10.70
C HIS A 279 -29.06 5.91 -9.19
N GLN A 280 -30.30 5.81 -8.71
CA GLN A 280 -30.66 5.75 -7.29
C GLN A 280 -30.32 4.40 -6.66
N ASP A 281 -30.22 3.34 -7.47
CA ASP A 281 -29.92 1.97 -7.01
C ASP A 281 -28.41 1.67 -7.06
N ASN A 282 -27.54 2.66 -7.31
CA ASN A 282 -26.12 2.41 -7.51
C ASN A 282 -25.43 1.89 -6.26
N ASP A 283 -25.82 2.37 -5.08
CA ASP A 283 -25.17 2.02 -3.81
C ASP A 283 -25.46 0.55 -3.47
N GLU A 284 -26.72 0.14 -3.60
CA GLU A 284 -27.15 -1.25 -3.44
C GLU A 284 -26.57 -2.17 -4.52
N TRP A 285 -26.49 -1.70 -5.78
CA TRP A 285 -25.87 -2.46 -6.85
C TRP A 285 -24.36 -2.65 -6.59
N GLN A 286 -23.69 -1.64 -6.02
CA GLN A 286 -22.27 -1.74 -5.69
C GLN A 286 -22.01 -2.81 -4.62
N GLN A 287 -22.93 -3.05 -3.69
CA GLN A 287 -22.78 -4.14 -2.72
C GLN A 287 -22.68 -5.52 -3.42
N LEU A 288 -23.45 -5.74 -4.48
CA LEU A 288 -23.32 -6.95 -5.32
C LEU A 288 -21.95 -7.01 -6.00
N LEU A 289 -21.48 -5.90 -6.57
CA LEU A 289 -20.21 -5.85 -7.29
C LEU A 289 -19.00 -6.06 -6.35
N ASN A 290 -19.08 -5.54 -5.13
CA ASN A 290 -18.06 -5.68 -4.07
C ASN A 290 -18.01 -7.07 -3.45
N SER A 291 -18.96 -7.95 -3.76
CA SER A 291 -18.89 -9.35 -3.34
C SER A 291 -17.66 -10.08 -3.88
N LEU A 292 -17.09 -9.63 -5.02
CA LEU A 292 -15.78 -10.06 -5.52
C LEU A 292 -14.70 -9.19 -4.91
N THR A 293 -13.92 -9.76 -3.98
CA THR A 293 -12.94 -9.02 -3.17
C THR A 293 -11.52 -9.13 -3.71
N CYS A 294 -11.23 -10.14 -4.56
CA CYS A 294 -9.91 -10.31 -5.15
C CYS A 294 -9.95 -11.12 -6.45
N SER A 295 -9.03 -10.83 -7.36
CA SER A 295 -8.68 -11.68 -8.50
C SER A 295 -7.17 -11.83 -8.61
N TYR A 296 -6.65 -13.00 -8.27
CA TYR A 296 -5.23 -13.32 -8.34
C TYR A 296 -4.90 -14.14 -9.60
N PHE A 297 -4.04 -13.62 -10.46
CA PHE A 297 -3.63 -14.29 -11.68
C PHE A 297 -2.39 -15.15 -11.46
N CYS A 298 -2.48 -16.44 -11.77
CA CYS A 298 -1.34 -17.34 -11.65
C CYS A 298 -0.25 -16.99 -12.67
N GLU A 299 1.00 -16.91 -12.22
CA GLU A 299 2.12 -16.54 -13.10
C GLU A 299 2.47 -17.65 -14.10
N GLN A 300 2.35 -18.91 -13.68
CA GLN A 300 2.80 -20.08 -14.44
C GLN A 300 1.68 -20.76 -15.25
N GLU A 301 0.42 -20.45 -14.96
CA GLU A 301 -0.75 -21.09 -15.55
C GLU A 301 -1.70 -20.02 -16.09
N GLN A 302 -2.35 -20.28 -17.22
CA GLN A 302 -3.39 -19.41 -17.77
C GLN A 302 -4.71 -19.64 -17.03
N VAL A 303 -4.74 -19.27 -15.75
CA VAL A 303 -5.85 -19.41 -14.80
C VAL A 303 -5.74 -18.31 -13.75
N PHE A 304 -6.83 -18.03 -13.05
CA PHE A 304 -6.81 -17.11 -11.92
C PHE A 304 -7.76 -17.58 -10.83
N TRP A 305 -7.49 -17.12 -9.62
CA TRP A 305 -8.30 -17.38 -8.43
C TRP A 305 -9.11 -16.15 -8.09
N LEU A 306 -10.38 -16.35 -7.79
CA LEU A 306 -11.32 -15.34 -7.34
C LEU A 306 -11.50 -15.49 -5.83
N GLY A 307 -11.39 -14.38 -5.10
CA GLY A 307 -11.75 -14.25 -3.69
C GLY A 307 -13.07 -13.51 -3.55
N TRP A 308 -13.93 -13.97 -2.63
CA TRP A 308 -15.27 -13.44 -2.44
C TRP A 308 -15.54 -13.08 -0.98
N LYS A 309 -16.46 -12.13 -0.77
CA LYS A 309 -17.05 -11.86 0.55
C LYS A 309 -17.62 -13.16 1.13
N GLY A 310 -17.53 -13.31 2.45
CA GLY A 310 -17.90 -14.54 3.13
C GLY A 310 -16.86 -15.65 3.01
N GLY A 311 -15.59 -15.33 2.72
CA GLY A 311 -14.49 -16.29 2.91
C GLY A 311 -14.49 -17.40 1.87
N VAL A 312 -14.90 -17.10 0.63
CA VAL A 312 -15.00 -18.10 -0.43
C VAL A 312 -13.95 -17.84 -1.50
N VAL A 313 -13.36 -18.92 -2.04
CA VAL A 313 -12.41 -18.84 -3.17
C VAL A 313 -12.75 -19.82 -4.28
N GLN A 314 -12.41 -19.48 -5.52
CA GLN A 314 -12.63 -20.33 -6.70
C GLN A 314 -11.57 -20.13 -7.78
N LYS A 315 -11.11 -21.22 -8.41
CA LYS A 315 -10.24 -21.19 -9.60
C LYS A 315 -11.08 -21.16 -10.87
N VAL A 316 -10.73 -20.26 -11.79
CA VAL A 316 -11.39 -20.11 -13.10
C VAL A 316 -10.38 -19.97 -14.24
N SER A 317 -10.83 -20.24 -15.47
CA SER A 317 -10.04 -20.06 -16.69
C SER A 317 -10.24 -18.66 -17.29
N PRO A 318 -9.35 -18.20 -18.20
CA PRO A 318 -9.55 -17.02 -19.03
C PRO A 318 -10.77 -17.07 -19.95
N LYS A 319 -11.49 -18.18 -20.01
CA LYS A 319 -12.78 -18.26 -20.71
C LYS A 319 -13.97 -18.18 -19.76
N GLY A 320 -13.71 -17.98 -18.46
CA GLY A 320 -14.72 -18.02 -17.41
C GLY A 320 -15.19 -19.43 -17.04
N GLU A 321 -14.47 -20.47 -17.44
CA GLU A 321 -14.79 -21.84 -17.05
C GLU A 321 -14.37 -22.07 -15.59
N ARG A 322 -15.26 -22.65 -14.79
CA ARG A 322 -14.94 -23.05 -13.41
C ARG A 322 -13.99 -24.24 -13.43
N LEU A 323 -12.82 -24.09 -12.81
CA LEU A 323 -11.76 -25.11 -12.77
C LEU A 323 -11.62 -25.77 -11.40
N SER A 324 -12.29 -25.25 -10.38
CA SER A 324 -12.41 -25.84 -9.05
C SER A 324 -13.86 -25.75 -8.54
N PRO A 325 -14.24 -26.54 -7.51
CA PRO A 325 -15.43 -26.20 -6.72
C PRO A 325 -15.28 -24.83 -6.04
N LEU A 326 -16.37 -24.35 -5.44
CA LEU A 326 -16.31 -23.25 -4.50
C LEU A 326 -15.74 -23.77 -3.20
N TYR A 327 -14.70 -23.13 -2.70
CA TYR A 327 -14.09 -23.48 -1.43
C TYR A 327 -14.50 -22.48 -0.35
N GLN A 328 -14.96 -22.97 0.79
CA GLN A 328 -15.23 -22.18 1.98
C GLN A 328 -14.00 -22.22 2.89
N LEU A 329 -13.42 -21.06 3.18
CA LEU A 329 -12.30 -20.92 4.11
C LEU A 329 -12.80 -21.08 5.55
N GLY A 330 -12.07 -21.87 6.33
CA GLY A 330 -12.32 -22.06 7.76
C GLY A 330 -11.12 -22.64 8.48
N SER A 331 -11.16 -22.63 9.80
CA SER A 331 -10.11 -23.18 10.66
C SER A 331 -10.73 -24.12 11.70
N GLN A 332 -9.90 -25.01 12.26
CA GLN A 332 -10.31 -25.81 13.41
C GLN A 332 -10.29 -24.94 14.68
N ASP A 333 -11.37 -24.99 15.46
CA ASP A 333 -11.42 -24.38 16.79
C ASP A 333 -10.60 -25.19 17.81
N ALA A 334 -10.51 -24.71 19.05
CA ALA A 334 -9.78 -25.38 20.12
C ALA A 334 -10.31 -26.80 20.45
N ALA A 335 -11.54 -27.13 20.04
CA ALA A 335 -12.12 -28.46 20.17
C ALA A 335 -11.88 -29.35 18.93
N GLY A 336 -11.17 -28.84 17.91
CA GLY A 336 -10.90 -29.51 16.66
C GLY A 336 -12.09 -29.49 15.68
N GLN A 337 -13.16 -28.76 15.97
CA GLN A 337 -14.30 -28.63 15.07
C GLN A 337 -13.99 -27.57 14.01
N TRP A 338 -14.21 -27.92 12.73
CA TRP A 338 -14.04 -26.96 11.65
C TRP A 338 -15.14 -25.89 11.71
N ARG A 339 -14.72 -24.62 11.63
CA ARG A 339 -15.58 -23.44 11.58
C ARG A 339 -15.16 -22.58 10.39
N PRO A 340 -16.11 -22.01 9.63
CA PRO A 340 -15.77 -20.95 8.68
C PRO A 340 -15.00 -19.84 9.39
N LEU A 341 -14.09 -19.18 8.67
CA LEU A 341 -13.47 -17.97 9.20
C LEU A 341 -14.60 -16.98 9.51
N SER A 342 -14.59 -16.40 10.71
CA SER A 342 -15.63 -15.48 11.14
C SER A 342 -15.57 -14.22 10.28
N HIS A 343 -16.71 -13.84 9.69
CA HIS A 343 -16.88 -12.60 8.95
C HIS A 343 -17.54 -11.57 9.87
N TYR A 344 -16.90 -10.42 10.04
CA TYR A 344 -17.50 -9.22 10.61
C TYR A 344 -17.56 -8.14 9.53
N GLY A 345 -18.75 -7.78 9.07
CA GLY A 345 -18.97 -6.66 8.13
C GLY A 345 -18.20 -6.78 6.81
N ASP A 346 -17.17 -5.94 6.65
CA ASP A 346 -16.42 -5.69 5.41
C ASP A 346 -15.14 -6.55 5.26
N ASP A 347 -14.97 -7.64 6.02
CA ASP A 347 -13.82 -8.53 5.91
C ASP A 347 -13.58 -9.03 4.47
N LEU A 348 -12.37 -8.82 3.98
CA LEU A 348 -11.98 -9.15 2.61
C LEU A 348 -11.16 -10.45 2.55
N VAL A 349 -11.23 -11.12 1.40
CA VAL A 349 -10.34 -12.22 1.06
C VAL A 349 -9.36 -11.72 0.02
N MET A 350 -8.08 -11.65 0.37
CA MET A 350 -7.00 -11.27 -0.54
C MET A 350 -6.11 -12.47 -0.80
N ILE A 351 -6.04 -12.95 -2.04
CA ILE A 351 -5.10 -14.01 -2.41
C ILE A 351 -3.76 -13.36 -2.73
N LYS A 352 -2.73 -13.69 -1.95
CA LYS A 352 -1.39 -13.11 -2.04
C LYS A 352 -0.45 -13.94 -2.93
N GLY A 353 -0.72 -15.24 -3.05
CA GLY A 353 0.13 -16.12 -3.85
C GLY A 353 -0.41 -17.54 -4.00
N VAL A 354 0.12 -18.26 -4.99
CA VAL A 354 -0.11 -19.70 -5.18
C VAL A 354 1.22 -20.38 -5.44
N ASN A 355 1.58 -21.36 -4.61
CA ASN A 355 2.83 -22.10 -4.75
C ASN A 355 2.62 -23.59 -4.47
N GLN A 356 3.01 -24.47 -5.41
CA GLN A 356 2.97 -25.94 -5.25
C GLN A 356 1.63 -26.51 -4.74
N GLY A 357 0.50 -25.93 -5.15
CA GLY A 357 -0.82 -26.39 -4.71
C GLY A 357 -1.27 -25.82 -3.36
N GLN A 358 -0.52 -24.88 -2.78
CA GLN A 358 -0.89 -24.13 -1.59
C GLN A 358 -1.27 -22.70 -1.97
N LEU A 359 -2.38 -22.20 -1.43
CA LEU A 359 -2.75 -20.79 -1.46
C LEU A 359 -2.13 -20.08 -0.25
N TRP A 360 -1.59 -18.90 -0.50
CA TRP A 360 -1.32 -17.91 0.53
C TRP A 360 -2.36 -16.80 0.40
N LEU A 361 -3.05 -16.52 1.50
CA LEU A 361 -4.13 -15.54 1.56
C LEU A 361 -4.07 -14.70 2.83
N ALA A 362 -4.59 -13.48 2.72
CA ALA A 362 -4.84 -12.59 3.82
C ALA A 362 -6.37 -12.41 3.93
N PHE A 363 -6.88 -12.38 5.16
CA PHE A 363 -8.30 -12.33 5.44
C PHE A 363 -8.59 -11.39 6.62
N GLY A 364 -9.57 -10.51 6.44
CA GLY A 364 -9.98 -9.52 7.45
C GLY A 364 -10.02 -8.10 6.90
N ASP A 365 -9.91 -7.14 7.79
CA ASP A 365 -9.79 -5.71 7.48
C ASP A 365 -8.58 -5.42 6.55
N LEU A 366 -8.70 -4.41 5.69
CA LEU A 366 -7.65 -4.02 4.74
C LEU A 366 -6.35 -3.60 5.44
N ASP A 367 -6.44 -2.98 6.60
CA ASP A 367 -5.31 -2.39 7.31
C ASP A 367 -4.60 -3.42 8.20
N GLU A 368 -5.33 -4.36 8.79
CA GLU A 368 -4.80 -5.38 9.71
C GLU A 368 -5.28 -6.82 9.39
N PRO A 369 -5.00 -7.37 8.20
CA PRO A 369 -5.51 -8.69 7.83
C PRO A 369 -4.73 -9.82 8.51
N SER A 370 -5.43 -10.90 8.87
CA SER A 370 -4.82 -12.15 9.31
C SER A 370 -4.32 -12.96 8.10
N HIS A 371 -3.12 -13.53 8.20
CA HIS A 371 -2.49 -14.27 7.10
C HIS A 371 -2.59 -15.78 7.27
N TYR A 372 -2.95 -16.49 6.21
CA TYR A 372 -3.17 -17.93 6.21
C TYR A 372 -2.52 -18.65 5.01
N SER A 373 -2.10 -19.89 5.24
CA SER A 373 -1.77 -20.87 4.20
C SER A 373 -2.84 -21.95 4.13
N VAL A 374 -3.17 -22.37 2.91
CA VAL A 374 -4.23 -23.35 2.66
C VAL A 374 -3.79 -24.33 1.58
N ASP A 375 -3.76 -25.62 1.90
CA ASP A 375 -3.49 -26.66 0.91
C ASP A 375 -4.73 -26.90 0.06
N ILE A 376 -4.58 -26.81 -1.26
CA ILE A 376 -5.66 -27.05 -2.21
C ILE A 376 -5.73 -28.55 -2.49
N ASP A 377 -6.87 -29.15 -2.18
CA ASP A 377 -7.15 -30.50 -2.66
C ASP A 377 -7.52 -30.47 -4.16
N SER A 378 -6.56 -30.86 -4.99
CA SER A 378 -6.69 -30.96 -6.45
C SER A 378 -7.68 -32.03 -6.93
N GLN A 379 -8.23 -32.88 -6.05
CA GLN A 379 -9.13 -33.97 -6.43
C GLN A 379 -10.63 -33.65 -6.31
N ALA A 380 -10.99 -32.49 -5.77
CA ALA A 380 -12.39 -32.14 -5.60
C ALA A 380 -13.10 -31.89 -6.95
N ALA A 381 -14.24 -32.53 -7.16
CA ALA A 381 -14.98 -32.44 -8.42
C ALA A 381 -15.62 -31.06 -8.60
N VAL A 382 -15.56 -30.51 -9.82
CA VAL A 382 -16.22 -29.24 -10.17
C VAL A 382 -17.72 -29.50 -10.43
N PRO A 383 -18.65 -28.88 -9.68
CA PRO A 383 -20.08 -29.09 -9.88
C PRO A 383 -20.55 -28.59 -11.26
N GLN A 384 -21.50 -29.29 -11.89
CA GLN A 384 -21.93 -28.98 -13.26
C GLN A 384 -22.72 -27.67 -13.40
N SER A 385 -23.49 -27.28 -12.38
CA SER A 385 -24.26 -26.03 -12.36
C SER A 385 -23.75 -25.06 -11.29
N LEU A 386 -24.13 -23.77 -11.41
CA LEU A 386 -23.81 -22.76 -10.39
C LEU A 386 -24.53 -23.05 -9.07
N LEU A 387 -25.81 -23.45 -9.13
CA LEU A 387 -26.60 -23.78 -7.94
C LEU A 387 -26.01 -24.97 -7.17
N ALA A 388 -25.59 -26.02 -7.89
CA ALA A 388 -24.89 -27.15 -7.26
C ALA A 388 -23.56 -26.71 -6.63
N GLY A 389 -22.87 -25.73 -7.23
CA GLY A 389 -21.68 -25.11 -6.67
C GLY A 389 -21.93 -24.50 -5.29
N GLU A 390 -22.96 -23.68 -5.14
CA GLU A 390 -23.31 -23.05 -3.86
C GLU A 390 -23.74 -24.06 -2.79
N GLN A 391 -24.47 -25.11 -3.19
CA GLN A 391 -24.94 -26.14 -2.28
C GLN A 391 -23.84 -27.12 -1.84
N GLN A 392 -22.73 -27.19 -2.58
CA GLN A 392 -21.65 -28.16 -2.39
C GLN A 392 -20.30 -27.47 -2.15
N LYS A 393 -20.29 -26.35 -1.41
CA LYS A 393 -19.03 -25.68 -1.03
C LYS A 393 -18.13 -26.66 -0.28
N CYS A 394 -16.88 -26.79 -0.72
CA CYS A 394 -15.89 -27.66 -0.10
C CYS A 394 -15.16 -26.89 1.02
N PRO A 395 -15.10 -27.41 2.25
CA PRO A 395 -14.34 -26.75 3.30
C PRO A 395 -12.83 -26.82 2.99
N LEU A 396 -12.14 -25.70 3.15
CA LEU A 396 -10.68 -25.63 3.16
C LEU A 396 -10.21 -25.24 4.55
N ASN A 397 -9.23 -25.97 5.07
CA ASN A 397 -8.67 -25.71 6.38
C ASN A 397 -7.50 -24.72 6.28
N CYS A 398 -7.66 -23.58 6.94
CA CYS A 398 -6.69 -22.52 7.02
C CYS A 398 -5.77 -22.75 8.21
N CYS A 399 -4.47 -22.63 7.98
CA CYS A 399 -3.46 -22.57 9.02
C CYS A 399 -2.84 -21.17 9.02
N SER A 400 -2.55 -20.62 10.20
CA SER A 400 -1.85 -19.35 10.31
C SER A 400 -0.56 -19.41 9.49
N TYR A 401 -0.38 -18.45 8.59
CA TYR A 401 0.81 -18.37 7.77
C TYR A 401 1.98 -17.88 8.62
N GLN A 402 3.10 -18.59 8.55
CA GLN A 402 4.36 -18.15 9.13
C GLN A 402 5.26 -17.71 7.98
N PRO A 403 5.63 -16.42 7.91
CA PRO A 403 6.50 -15.93 6.85
C PRO A 403 7.88 -16.54 6.99
N LYS A 404 8.61 -16.58 5.87
CA LYS A 404 10.04 -16.92 5.93
C LYS A 404 10.78 -15.82 6.70
N PRO A 405 11.71 -16.18 7.59
CA PRO A 405 12.52 -15.18 8.27
C PRO A 405 13.27 -14.30 7.28
N LEU A 406 13.30 -12.99 7.56
CA LEU A 406 14.07 -12.03 6.77
C LEU A 406 15.43 -11.79 7.46
N GLN A 407 16.49 -12.31 6.85
CA GLN A 407 17.86 -12.09 7.30
C GLN A 407 18.34 -10.69 6.91
N ILE A 408 18.69 -9.90 7.91
CA ILE A 408 19.21 -8.54 7.74
C ILE A 408 20.71 -8.54 8.07
N PRO A 409 21.59 -8.23 7.11
CA PRO A 409 23.00 -7.99 7.39
C PRO A 409 23.17 -6.90 8.45
N SER A 410 24.02 -7.14 9.45
CA SER A 410 24.23 -6.22 10.58
C SER A 410 24.63 -4.80 10.17
N GLN A 411 25.27 -4.66 9.00
CA GLN A 411 25.62 -3.37 8.40
C GLN A 411 24.39 -2.54 8.01
N LEU A 412 23.34 -3.19 7.47
CA LEU A 412 22.11 -2.53 7.04
C LEU A 412 21.17 -2.21 8.22
N GLN A 413 21.31 -2.94 9.34
CA GLN A 413 20.44 -2.80 10.50
C GLN A 413 20.69 -1.51 11.31
N ALA A 414 21.87 -0.90 11.17
CA ALA A 414 22.30 0.26 11.97
C ALA A 414 22.67 1.49 11.13
N GLU A 415 22.25 1.54 9.88
CA GLU A 415 22.52 2.64 8.96
C GLU A 415 21.22 3.43 8.72
N PRO A 416 21.10 4.68 9.23
CA PRO A 416 19.99 5.54 8.90
C PRO A 416 19.93 5.81 7.40
N CYS A 417 18.73 5.79 6.84
CA CYS A 417 18.49 6.27 5.49
C CYS A 417 18.65 7.82 5.44
N PRO A 418 18.74 8.44 4.25
CA PRO A 418 18.91 9.88 4.13
C PRO A 418 17.87 10.73 4.88
N SER A 419 16.64 10.24 5.06
CA SER A 419 15.60 10.91 5.85
C SER A 419 15.79 10.84 7.36
N GLY A 420 16.77 10.07 7.85
CA GLY A 420 16.95 9.70 9.25
C GLY A 420 16.22 8.41 9.66
N ARG A 421 15.52 7.74 8.73
CA ARG A 421 14.80 6.49 9.01
C ARG A 421 15.75 5.36 9.36
N VAL A 422 15.49 4.67 10.46
CA VAL A 422 16.06 3.36 10.77
C VAL A 422 14.94 2.33 10.78
N THR A 423 15.03 1.33 9.91
CA THR A 423 14.02 0.26 9.82
C THR A 423 14.47 -0.98 10.60
N LEU A 424 13.61 -1.48 11.46
CA LEU A 424 13.80 -2.68 12.27
C LEU A 424 12.88 -3.80 11.77
N TYR A 425 13.34 -5.04 11.87
CA TYR A 425 12.72 -6.18 11.23
C TYR A 425 12.41 -7.31 12.21
N CYS A 426 11.25 -7.93 12.07
CA CYS A 426 10.91 -9.20 12.72
C CYS A 426 10.19 -10.13 11.75
N ASP A 427 9.85 -11.33 12.20
CA ASP A 427 9.11 -12.27 11.38
C ASP A 427 7.61 -11.91 11.35
N ASP A 428 7.03 -11.58 12.51
CA ASP A 428 5.60 -11.23 12.66
C ASP A 428 5.39 -10.10 13.69
N LEU A 429 4.97 -8.93 13.22
CA LEU A 429 4.75 -7.70 13.99
C LEU A 429 3.51 -7.75 14.90
N THR A 430 2.59 -8.68 14.61
CA THR A 430 1.36 -8.86 15.37
C THR A 430 1.55 -9.75 16.60
N SER A 431 2.62 -10.55 16.60
CA SER A 431 2.99 -11.44 17.70
C SER A 431 3.72 -10.70 18.84
N ASP A 432 3.46 -11.13 20.08
CA ASP A 432 4.18 -10.63 21.26
C ASP A 432 5.69 -10.90 21.16
N GLN A 433 6.07 -12.05 20.62
CA GLN A 433 7.47 -12.42 20.42
C GLN A 433 8.17 -11.48 19.43
N GLY A 434 7.54 -11.17 18.29
CA GLY A 434 8.09 -10.25 17.29
C GLY A 434 8.25 -8.83 17.85
N ARG A 435 7.27 -8.35 18.61
CA ARG A 435 7.36 -7.04 19.28
C ARG A 435 8.47 -6.97 20.32
N LEU A 436 8.63 -8.01 21.14
CA LEU A 436 9.75 -8.11 22.09
C LEU A 436 11.09 -8.14 21.36
N GLN A 437 11.19 -8.89 20.26
CA GLN A 437 12.39 -8.95 19.42
C GLN A 437 12.75 -7.57 18.87
N LEU A 438 11.76 -6.78 18.40
CA LEU A 438 11.97 -5.43 17.89
C LEU A 438 12.42 -4.44 18.97
N LEU A 439 11.84 -4.50 20.18
CA LEU A 439 12.32 -3.68 21.31
C LEU A 439 13.78 -3.98 21.64
N GLN A 440 14.15 -5.26 21.69
CA GLN A 440 15.54 -5.68 21.93
C GLN A 440 16.48 -5.23 20.81
N GLN A 441 16.05 -5.32 19.56
CA GLN A 441 16.81 -4.83 18.41
C GLN A 441 17.00 -3.31 18.48
N LEU A 442 15.95 -2.53 18.74
CA LEU A 442 16.04 -1.08 18.89
C LEU A 442 17.06 -0.68 19.97
N LEU A 443 16.96 -1.31 21.14
CA LEU A 443 17.91 -1.09 22.24
C LEU A 443 19.36 -1.40 21.82
N ALA A 444 19.58 -2.46 21.04
CA ALA A 444 20.89 -2.87 20.58
C ALA A 444 21.44 -2.00 19.42
N VAL A 445 20.57 -1.36 18.63
CA VAL A 445 20.94 -0.51 17.51
C VAL A 445 21.32 0.90 17.97
N LEU A 446 20.64 1.46 18.98
CA LEU A 446 20.89 2.84 19.43
C LEU A 446 22.38 3.16 19.65
N PRO A 447 23.19 2.38 20.40
CA PRO A 447 24.61 2.68 20.59
C PRO A 447 25.43 2.61 19.30
N LYS A 448 25.01 1.84 18.31
CA LYS A 448 25.70 1.71 17.02
C LYS A 448 25.48 2.95 16.12
N LEU A 449 24.36 3.65 16.33
CA LEU A 449 24.03 4.86 15.57
C LEU A 449 24.95 6.04 15.91
N GLU A 450 25.65 6.03 17.05
CA GLU A 450 26.54 7.12 17.44
C GLU A 450 27.63 7.40 16.38
N GLN A 451 28.11 6.34 15.71
CA GLN A 451 29.13 6.46 14.67
C GLN A 451 28.57 7.03 13.36
N SER A 452 27.36 6.64 12.95
CA SER A 452 26.74 7.10 11.70
C SER A 452 26.11 8.49 11.83
N LEU A 453 25.57 8.83 13.00
CA LEU A 453 24.96 10.14 13.27
C LEU A 453 26.00 11.24 13.51
N GLY A 454 27.24 10.89 13.89
CA GLY A 454 28.33 11.83 14.12
C GLY A 454 28.72 12.66 12.89
N GLU A 455 28.47 12.16 11.69
CA GLU A 455 28.67 12.90 10.43
C GLU A 455 27.45 13.78 10.06
N ALA A 456 26.24 13.42 10.50
CA ALA A 456 25.00 14.11 10.17
C ALA A 456 24.71 15.33 11.07
N CYS A 457 25.00 15.24 12.38
CA CYS A 457 24.89 16.39 13.29
C CYS A 457 26.11 17.31 13.14
N GLY A 458 26.03 18.28 12.23
CA GLY A 458 27.03 19.36 12.08
C GLY A 458 27.67 19.47 10.70
N ALA A 459 27.36 18.57 9.75
CA ALA A 459 27.76 18.75 8.37
C ALA A 459 26.88 19.83 7.70
N ALA A 460 27.51 20.89 7.20
CA ALA A 460 26.89 21.74 6.20
C ALA A 460 26.80 20.92 4.90
N LEU A 461 25.63 20.34 4.63
CA LEU A 461 25.38 19.57 3.42
C LEU A 461 24.46 20.30 2.46
N ALA A 462 24.51 19.82 1.22
CA ALA A 462 24.00 20.45 0.03
C ALA A 462 22.48 20.76 0.14
N SER A 463 22.18 21.98 0.56
CA SER A 463 21.67 22.97 -0.38
C SER A 463 20.18 22.75 -0.77
N VAL A 464 19.27 23.36 0.00
CA VAL A 464 17.83 23.42 -0.30
C VAL A 464 17.61 24.14 -1.64
N THR A 465 16.73 23.58 -2.47
CA THR A 465 16.40 24.13 -3.78
C THR A 465 15.30 25.19 -3.65
N THR A 466 15.64 26.48 -3.69
CA THR A 466 14.62 27.53 -3.86
C THR A 466 14.44 27.86 -5.34
N ARG A 467 13.21 27.69 -5.85
CA ARG A 467 12.83 28.07 -7.23
C ARG A 467 12.71 29.60 -7.27
N VAL A 468 13.63 30.28 -7.97
CA VAL A 468 13.48 31.72 -8.30
C VAL A 468 12.97 31.86 -9.74
N PRO A 469 11.90 32.64 -9.99
CA PRO A 469 11.40 32.85 -11.35
C PRO A 469 12.35 33.76 -12.14
N VAL A 470 13.02 33.22 -13.16
CA VAL A 470 13.73 34.01 -14.17
C VAL A 470 12.74 34.43 -15.25
N ALA A 471 12.44 35.72 -15.30
CA ALA A 471 11.61 36.30 -16.35
C ALA A 471 12.40 36.41 -17.66
N THR A 472 12.29 35.43 -18.56
CA THR A 472 12.61 35.63 -19.99
C THR A 472 11.77 34.74 -20.91
N ARG A 473 11.26 35.36 -21.98
CA ARG A 473 10.43 34.79 -23.04
C ARG A 473 11.15 33.65 -23.78
N ALA A 474 10.76 32.40 -23.52
CA ALA A 474 11.07 31.25 -24.36
C ALA A 474 9.92 30.22 -24.30
N GLY A 475 9.73 29.48 -25.41
CA GLY A 475 8.65 28.53 -25.63
C GLY A 475 8.60 27.39 -24.60
N TRP A 476 7.43 26.77 -24.46
CA TRP A 476 7.05 25.89 -23.35
C TRP A 476 7.98 24.70 -23.10
N LEU A 477 8.59 24.11 -24.15
CA LEU A 477 9.59 23.03 -24.04
C LEU A 477 10.92 23.49 -23.40
N GLY A 478 11.24 24.79 -23.43
CA GLY A 478 12.44 25.35 -22.79
C GLY A 478 12.31 25.59 -21.29
N ARG A 479 11.11 25.40 -20.70
CA ARG A 479 10.87 25.64 -19.26
C ARG A 479 11.24 24.45 -18.36
N LEU A 480 11.56 23.29 -18.94
CA LEU A 480 11.98 22.09 -18.22
C LEU A 480 13.42 22.15 -17.67
N LYS A 481 14.17 23.23 -17.93
CA LYS A 481 15.53 23.42 -17.40
C LYS A 481 15.58 24.65 -16.48
N GLN A 482 15.40 24.45 -15.17
CA GLN A 482 15.67 25.49 -14.16
C GLN A 482 16.84 25.07 -13.27
N LYS A 483 17.81 25.97 -13.12
CA LYS A 483 18.94 25.81 -12.22
C LYS A 483 18.54 26.18 -10.80
N ILE A 484 18.94 25.29 -9.89
CA ILE A 484 18.79 25.40 -8.46
C ILE A 484 19.89 26.32 -7.91
N THR A 485 19.51 27.26 -7.03
CA THR A 485 20.46 28.03 -6.19
C THR A 485 20.14 27.82 -4.72
N HIS A 486 21.18 27.92 -3.89
CA HIS A 486 21.21 27.35 -2.56
C HIS A 486 21.55 28.38 -1.48
N SER A 487 20.82 28.35 -0.36
CA SER A 487 21.11 29.10 0.86
C SER A 487 21.32 28.13 2.02
N ALA A 488 22.37 28.33 2.82
CA ALA A 488 22.73 27.46 3.93
C ALA A 488 22.01 27.87 5.23
N VAL A 489 21.18 26.97 5.75
CA VAL A 489 20.71 26.96 7.15
C VAL A 489 21.06 25.56 7.68
N THR A 490 21.75 25.48 8.81
CA THR A 490 22.05 24.20 9.47
C THR A 490 20.81 23.72 10.21
N GLU A 491 20.07 22.79 9.62
CA GLU A 491 18.95 22.11 10.28
C GLU A 491 19.44 21.02 11.26
N PRO A 492 18.66 20.68 12.30
CA PRO A 492 18.92 19.52 13.15
C PRO A 492 19.01 18.22 12.34
N GLY A 493 19.79 17.26 12.83
CA GLY A 493 19.81 15.92 12.25
C GLY A 493 18.44 15.23 12.43
N ARG A 494 18.14 14.23 11.60
CA ARG A 494 16.89 13.47 11.69
C ARG A 494 17.14 12.03 12.14
N LEU A 495 16.28 11.50 13.00
CA LEU A 495 16.28 10.11 13.42
C LEU A 495 14.87 9.65 13.80
N TRP A 496 14.35 8.64 13.12
CA TRP A 496 13.05 8.06 13.44
C TRP A 496 13.01 6.59 13.06
N PHE A 497 12.13 5.82 13.70
CA PHE A 497 12.11 4.37 13.58
C PHE A 497 10.88 3.86 12.83
N ALA A 498 11.10 2.85 11.99
CA ALA A 498 10.07 2.09 11.31
C ALA A 498 10.18 0.62 11.69
N PHE A 499 9.05 -0.05 11.86
CA PHE A 499 9.01 -1.46 12.24
C PHE A 499 8.30 -2.25 11.15
N VAL A 500 8.96 -3.26 10.58
CA VAL A 500 8.45 -4.01 9.43
C VAL A 500 8.59 -5.50 9.71
N ASP A 501 7.66 -6.32 9.23
CA ASP A 501 7.78 -7.77 9.30
C ASP A 501 7.88 -8.48 7.94
N GLY A 502 8.07 -9.80 7.99
CA GLY A 502 8.13 -10.67 6.81
C GLY A 502 6.79 -10.83 6.07
N LEU A 503 5.67 -10.40 6.67
CA LEU A 503 4.33 -10.37 6.07
C LEU A 503 4.06 -9.08 5.29
N GLY A 504 4.93 -8.07 5.45
CA GLY A 504 4.74 -6.74 4.88
C GLY A 504 3.94 -5.79 5.76
N ASN A 505 3.60 -6.19 7.00
CA ASN A 505 3.05 -5.28 7.99
C ASN A 505 4.11 -4.25 8.36
N ARG A 506 3.65 -3.02 8.63
CA ARG A 506 4.53 -1.88 8.83
C ARG A 506 3.93 -0.92 9.84
N HIS A 507 4.64 -0.70 10.93
CA HIS A 507 4.23 0.20 11.99
C HIS A 507 5.18 1.40 12.04
N SER A 508 4.58 2.59 12.22
CA SER A 508 5.30 3.76 12.70
C SER A 508 5.64 3.60 14.20
N GLU A 509 6.37 4.55 14.78
CA GLU A 509 6.54 4.60 16.24
C GLU A 509 5.20 4.66 16.97
N TYR A 510 4.21 5.38 16.42
CA TYR A 510 2.88 5.52 17.00
C TYR A 510 2.19 4.15 17.12
N ASP A 511 2.13 3.39 16.03
CA ASP A 511 1.47 2.08 16.01
C ASP A 511 2.25 1.06 16.87
N PHE A 512 3.57 1.05 16.75
CA PHE A 512 4.39 0.06 17.42
C PHE A 512 4.37 0.20 18.95
N PHE A 513 4.66 1.40 19.48
CA PHE A 513 4.75 1.60 20.93
C PHE A 513 3.39 1.49 21.63
N HIS A 514 2.30 1.79 20.93
CA HIS A 514 0.94 1.58 21.42
C HIS A 514 0.67 0.12 21.83
N TYR A 515 1.13 -0.83 21.02
CA TYR A 515 0.99 -2.26 21.32
C TYR A 515 2.13 -2.78 22.22
N ALA A 516 3.37 -2.36 21.97
CA ALA A 516 4.54 -2.91 22.65
C ALA A 516 4.56 -2.65 24.17
N VAL A 517 3.97 -1.54 24.63
CA VAL A 517 3.91 -1.21 26.07
C VAL A 517 3.00 -2.15 26.87
N ARG A 518 2.07 -2.85 26.22
CA ARG A 518 1.13 -3.78 26.86
C ARG A 518 1.75 -5.15 27.17
N LEU A 519 2.95 -5.41 26.66
CA LEU A 519 3.70 -6.64 26.91
C LEU A 519 4.23 -6.64 28.35
N GLU A 520 4.33 -7.83 28.95
CA GLU A 520 4.81 -7.99 30.34
C GLU A 520 6.18 -7.32 30.56
N GLN A 521 7.11 -7.47 29.61
CA GLN A 521 8.45 -6.86 29.64
C GLN A 521 8.55 -5.54 28.85
N GLY A 522 7.45 -5.09 28.24
CA GLY A 522 7.39 -3.94 27.35
C GLY A 522 7.87 -2.65 28.02
N PRO A 523 7.25 -2.21 29.13
CA PRO A 523 7.61 -0.95 29.79
C PRO A 523 9.08 -0.87 30.22
N GLU A 524 9.65 -1.96 30.74
CA GLU A 524 11.05 -2.01 31.15
C GLU A 524 12.00 -1.82 29.96
N LEU A 525 11.73 -2.51 28.85
CA LEU A 525 12.52 -2.39 27.63
C LEU A 525 12.39 -1.00 26.99
N ILE A 526 11.19 -0.42 26.93
CA ILE A 526 10.97 0.93 26.40
C ILE A 526 11.72 1.97 27.26
N ALA A 527 11.71 1.82 28.60
CA ALA A 527 12.46 2.71 29.48
C ALA A 527 13.99 2.59 29.27
N ALA A 528 14.49 1.37 29.05
CA ALA A 528 15.89 1.14 28.71
C ALA A 528 16.27 1.77 27.35
N ILE A 529 15.37 1.73 26.37
CA ILE A 529 15.54 2.37 25.05
C ILE A 529 15.66 3.89 25.20
N LEU A 530 14.77 4.54 25.95
CA LEU A 530 14.88 5.99 26.22
C LEU A 530 16.19 6.33 26.92
N ALA A 531 16.59 5.54 27.93
CA ALA A 531 17.85 5.74 28.63
C ALA A 531 19.07 5.56 27.70
N ALA A 532 19.02 4.62 26.76
CA ALA A 532 20.07 4.43 25.76
C ALA A 532 20.13 5.59 24.77
N TYR A 533 18.98 6.10 24.31
CA TYR A 533 18.92 7.29 23.44
C TYR A 533 19.50 8.53 24.14
N CYS A 534 19.17 8.76 25.41
CA CYS A 534 19.69 9.91 26.16
C CYS A 534 21.21 9.91 26.34
N ARG A 535 21.87 8.76 26.18
CA ARG A 535 23.34 8.64 26.23
C ARG A 535 24.02 8.96 24.91
N LEU A 536 23.28 9.06 23.80
CA LEU A 536 23.85 9.44 22.52
C LEU A 536 24.33 10.89 22.57
N ALA A 537 25.59 11.13 22.19
CA ALA A 537 26.17 12.47 22.19
C ALA A 537 25.37 13.49 21.34
N GLN A 538 24.70 12.98 20.31
CA GLN A 538 23.88 13.70 19.34
C GLN A 538 22.41 13.85 19.74
N ALA A 539 21.92 13.21 20.81
CA ALA A 539 20.48 13.20 21.12
C ALA A 539 19.85 14.62 21.15
N ARG A 540 20.59 15.58 21.72
CA ARG A 540 20.26 17.01 21.80
C ARG A 540 20.26 17.79 20.47
N CYS A 541 20.59 17.17 19.34
CA CYS A 541 20.57 17.78 17.99
C CYS A 541 19.72 16.99 16.99
N LEU A 542 18.94 16.02 17.45
CA LEU A 542 18.14 15.15 16.59
C LEU A 542 16.65 15.46 16.71
N LEU A 543 15.97 15.51 15.58
CA LEU A 543 14.52 15.53 15.47
C LEU A 543 14.01 14.21 14.87
N GLY A 544 12.85 13.78 15.34
CA GLY A 544 12.08 12.68 14.80
C GLY A 544 11.36 13.03 13.49
N ALA A 545 10.50 12.11 13.05
CA ALA A 545 9.62 12.35 11.92
C ALA A 545 8.78 13.62 12.12
N GLU A 546 8.53 14.36 11.04
CA GLU A 546 7.76 15.62 11.04
C GLU A 546 8.30 16.71 11.99
N GLY A 547 9.54 16.60 12.46
CA GLY A 547 10.11 17.54 13.43
C GLY A 547 9.69 17.29 14.88
N ARG A 548 8.98 16.18 15.16
CA ARG A 548 8.67 15.74 16.53
C ARG A 548 9.95 15.38 17.28
N PRO A 549 9.93 15.29 18.62
CA PRO A 549 11.04 14.69 19.37
C PRO A 549 11.26 13.22 18.97
N VAL A 550 12.52 12.78 18.91
CA VAL A 550 12.86 11.36 18.63
C VAL A 550 12.31 10.48 19.75
N LEU A 551 11.66 9.35 19.43
CA LEU A 551 11.03 8.45 20.42
C LEU A 551 9.92 9.12 21.23
N ALA A 552 9.24 10.13 20.67
CA ALA A 552 8.15 10.82 21.35
C ALA A 552 7.00 9.87 21.75
N GLU A 553 6.69 8.92 20.87
CA GLU A 553 5.62 7.92 21.10
C GLU A 553 6.02 6.89 22.17
N ALA A 554 7.31 6.54 22.26
CA ALA A 554 7.84 5.70 23.34
C ALA A 554 7.69 6.39 24.71
N ALA A 555 8.01 7.69 24.78
CA ALA A 555 7.83 8.48 25.99
C ALA A 555 6.35 8.65 26.37
N LEU A 556 5.46 8.82 25.38
CA LEU A 556 4.02 8.84 25.60
C LEU A 556 3.52 7.49 26.13
N ALA A 557 3.94 6.37 25.53
CA ALA A 557 3.54 5.04 25.98
C ALA A 557 3.90 4.78 27.45
N LEU A 558 5.06 5.27 27.90
CA LEU A 558 5.51 5.13 29.30
C LEU A 558 4.84 6.09 30.29
N SER A 559 4.08 7.08 29.84
CA SER A 559 3.54 8.14 30.69
C SER A 559 2.66 7.65 31.84
N GLN A 560 2.01 6.48 31.70
CA GLN A 560 1.16 5.87 32.73
C GLN A 560 1.96 5.04 33.76
N HIS A 561 3.26 4.80 33.53
CA HIS A 561 4.09 3.92 34.36
C HIS A 561 4.94 4.74 35.33
N TRP A 562 4.55 4.78 36.61
CA TRP A 562 5.24 5.61 37.61
C TRP A 562 6.72 5.25 37.76
N GLN A 563 7.09 3.97 37.54
CA GLN A 563 8.48 3.51 37.60
C GLN A 563 9.37 4.13 36.52
N ALA A 564 8.78 4.60 35.41
CA ALA A 564 9.50 5.17 34.27
C ALA A 564 9.66 6.70 34.36
N LEU A 565 9.05 7.37 35.34
CA LEU A 565 9.15 8.83 35.50
C LEU A 565 10.59 9.35 35.60
N PRO A 566 11.54 8.67 36.29
CA PRO A 566 12.95 9.10 36.29
C PRO A 566 13.56 9.13 34.88
N GLN A 567 13.32 8.09 34.07
CA GLN A 567 13.81 8.02 32.70
C GLN A 567 13.15 9.06 31.79
N LEU A 568 11.86 9.33 31.98
CA LEU A 568 11.17 10.42 31.29
C LEU A 568 11.77 11.79 31.65
N ALA A 569 12.16 12.01 32.90
CA ALA A 569 12.82 13.24 33.31
C ALA A 569 14.18 13.43 32.61
N ASP A 570 15.00 12.38 32.54
CA ASP A 570 16.26 12.41 31.79
C ASP A 570 16.03 12.74 30.30
N TYR A 571 14.99 12.14 29.71
CA TYR A 571 14.59 12.41 28.33
C TYR A 571 14.17 13.88 28.11
N PHE A 572 13.33 14.45 28.97
CA PHE A 572 12.97 15.88 28.87
C PHE A 572 14.15 16.83 29.07
N ASN A 573 15.15 16.45 29.89
CA ASN A 573 16.38 17.21 30.01
C ASN A 573 17.17 17.25 28.69
N VAL A 574 17.23 16.13 27.95
CA VAL A 574 17.84 16.11 26.61
C VAL A 574 17.07 16.99 25.63
N LEU A 575 15.73 16.91 25.64
CA LEU A 575 14.87 17.70 24.74
C LEU A 575 14.95 19.21 24.99
N SER A 576 15.32 19.64 26.20
CA SER A 576 15.45 21.07 26.53
C SER A 576 16.51 21.83 25.69
N ALA A 577 17.39 21.10 25.02
CA ALA A 577 18.36 21.66 24.07
C ALA A 577 17.77 21.92 22.67
N LEU A 578 16.54 21.44 22.40
CA LEU A 578 15.84 21.54 21.13
C LEU A 578 14.72 22.59 21.20
N PRO A 579 14.22 23.08 20.05
CA PRO A 579 12.98 23.85 20.02
C PRO A 579 11.83 23.07 20.65
N VAL A 580 11.05 23.73 21.52
CA VAL A 580 9.93 23.10 22.20
C VAL A 580 8.85 22.71 21.19
N HIS A 581 8.63 21.42 21.03
CA HIS A 581 7.58 20.86 20.18
C HIS A 581 6.26 20.67 20.96
N PRO A 582 5.08 20.95 20.39
CA PRO A 582 3.80 20.89 21.12
C PRO A 582 3.42 19.48 21.60
N PHE A 583 3.91 18.43 20.94
CA PHE A 583 3.55 17.03 21.20
C PHE A 583 3.57 16.66 22.70
N HIS A 584 4.70 16.81 23.39
CA HIS A 584 4.77 16.41 24.80
C HIS A 584 3.99 17.33 25.73
N ILE A 585 3.94 18.62 25.43
CA ILE A 585 3.15 19.61 26.19
C ILE A 585 1.66 19.22 26.16
N ASN A 586 1.17 18.87 24.98
CA ASN A 586 -0.26 18.67 24.76
C ASN A 586 -0.72 17.23 24.97
N ARG A 587 0.18 16.24 24.94
CA ARG A 587 -0.14 14.81 25.06
C ARG A 587 0.53 14.18 26.28
N THR A 588 1.85 14.00 26.25
CA THR A 588 2.59 13.22 27.26
C THR A 588 2.46 13.80 28.67
N LEU A 589 2.69 15.10 28.86
CA LEU A 589 2.61 15.72 30.18
C LEU A 589 1.18 15.70 30.74
N LYS A 590 0.15 15.85 29.89
CA LYS A 590 -1.24 15.72 30.34
C LYS A 590 -1.53 14.36 30.95
N VAL A 591 -1.04 13.28 30.32
CA VAL A 591 -1.19 11.93 30.86
C VAL A 591 -0.42 11.78 32.16
N ILE A 592 0.83 12.26 32.23
CA ILE A 592 1.65 12.21 33.45
C ILE A 592 0.93 12.93 34.62
N PHE A 593 0.41 14.14 34.37
CA PHE A 593 -0.29 14.91 35.40
C PHE A 593 -1.59 14.26 35.85
N ALA A 594 -2.34 13.64 34.93
CA ALA A 594 -3.61 13.00 35.23
C ALA A 594 -3.42 11.69 36.03
N GLU A 595 -2.49 10.82 35.58
CA GLU A 595 -2.30 9.48 36.16
C GLU A 595 -1.55 9.49 37.49
N HIS A 596 -0.62 10.43 37.68
CA HIS A 596 0.26 10.48 38.86
C HIS A 596 -0.07 11.63 39.80
N GLN A 597 -1.30 12.16 39.74
CA GLN A 597 -1.75 13.28 40.56
C GLN A 597 -1.51 13.01 42.05
N ASP A 598 -1.04 14.04 42.77
CA ASP A 598 -0.74 14.01 44.21
C ASP A 598 0.29 12.95 44.66
N SER A 599 1.05 12.37 43.73
CA SER A 599 2.11 11.39 44.04
C SER A 599 3.45 12.07 44.38
N GLN A 600 4.25 11.41 45.23
CA GLN A 600 5.63 11.84 45.51
C GLN A 600 6.52 11.72 44.26
N GLN A 601 6.20 10.76 43.39
CA GLN A 601 6.90 10.48 42.15
C GLN A 601 6.72 11.62 41.15
N LEU A 602 5.50 12.17 41.02
CA LEU A 602 5.25 13.35 40.20
C LEU A 602 5.99 14.58 40.73
N ALA A 603 5.99 14.80 42.04
CA ALA A 603 6.74 15.90 42.65
C ALA A 603 8.26 15.80 42.36
N ALA A 604 8.82 14.58 42.43
CA ALA A 604 10.21 14.33 42.08
C ALA A 604 10.50 14.55 40.59
N PHE A 605 9.59 14.10 39.71
CA PHE A 605 9.67 14.33 38.26
C PHE A 605 9.69 15.84 37.95
N LEU A 606 8.76 16.62 38.50
CA LEU A 606 8.68 18.06 38.23
C LEU A 606 9.90 18.84 38.75
N ALA A 607 10.51 18.38 39.84
CA ALA A 607 11.75 18.95 40.35
C ALA A 607 12.97 18.65 39.45
N ALA A 608 12.93 17.57 38.66
CA ALA A 608 14.02 17.11 37.83
C ALA A 608 13.95 17.60 36.36
N VAL A 609 12.82 18.16 35.94
CA VAL A 609 12.53 18.52 34.55
C VAL A 609 12.61 20.03 34.33
N PRO A 610 13.19 20.52 33.22
CA PRO A 610 13.32 21.95 32.94
C PRO A 610 12.01 22.58 32.44
N SER A 611 11.91 23.90 32.53
CA SER A 611 10.86 24.67 31.85
C SER A 611 10.99 24.52 30.32
N PRO A 612 9.88 24.42 29.56
CA PRO A 612 8.47 24.51 30.00
C PRO A 612 7.85 23.20 30.46
N TYR A 613 8.58 22.08 30.46
CA TYR A 613 8.01 20.76 30.74
C TYR A 613 7.62 20.53 32.20
N ASN A 614 8.07 21.39 33.12
CA ASN A 614 7.66 21.39 34.52
C ASN A 614 6.47 22.32 34.83
N ASP A 615 5.93 23.03 33.84
CA ASP A 615 4.80 23.94 33.98
C ASP A 615 3.51 23.28 33.47
N PRO A 616 2.58 22.88 34.36
CA PRO A 616 1.33 22.23 33.97
C PRO A 616 0.35 23.17 33.26
N GLU A 617 0.54 24.49 33.35
CA GLU A 617 -0.32 25.48 32.68
C GLU A 617 0.19 25.84 31.28
N PHE A 618 1.45 25.49 30.96
CA PHE A 618 2.04 25.79 29.66
C PHE A 618 1.29 25.03 28.55
N LYS A 619 0.88 25.77 27.52
CA LYS A 619 0.24 25.22 26.33
C LYS A 619 0.90 25.79 25.09
N LEU A 620 1.05 24.95 24.09
CA LEU A 620 1.51 25.36 22.77
C LEU A 620 0.44 24.96 21.75
N ALA A 621 0.17 25.81 20.76
CA ALA A 621 -0.79 25.47 19.72
C ALA A 621 -0.30 24.23 18.96
N GLU A 622 -1.18 23.25 18.77
CA GLU A 622 -0.97 22.11 17.89
C GLU A 622 -1.54 22.53 16.54
N LYS A 623 -0.72 22.50 15.48
CA LYS A 623 -1.27 22.48 14.11
C LYS A 623 -1.73 21.05 13.87
N GLY A 624 -3.01 20.86 13.58
CA GLY A 624 -3.51 19.58 13.10
C GLY A 624 -2.94 19.26 11.72
N ASP A 625 -2.93 17.97 11.37
CA ASP A 625 -2.46 17.48 10.06
C ASP A 625 -3.31 18.03 8.88
N TYR A 626 -4.50 18.58 9.19
CA TYR A 626 -5.44 19.22 8.27
C TYR A 626 -5.58 20.74 8.47
N ASP A 627 -4.77 21.33 9.36
CA ASP A 627 -4.73 22.79 9.51
C ASP A 627 -3.87 23.36 8.38
N ASP A 628 -4.52 23.65 7.24
CA ASP A 628 -3.92 24.36 6.11
C ASP A 628 -3.25 25.68 6.58
N GLU A 629 -2.13 26.05 5.95
CA GLU A 629 -1.38 27.29 6.23
C GLU A 629 -2.20 28.58 6.23
#